data_AF-A0A239DKJ5-F1
#
_entry.id   AF-A0A239DKJ5-F1
#
_cell.length_a   1.000
_cell.length_b   1.000
_cell.length_c   1.000
_cell.angle_alpha   90.00
_cell.angle_beta   90.00
_cell.angle_gamma   90.00
#
_symmetry.space_group_name_H-M   'P 1'
#
loop_
_entity.id
_entity.type
_entity.pdbx_description
1 polymer ?
#
loop_
_entity_poly.entity_id
_entity_poly.type
_entity_poly.pdbx_seq_one_letter_code
_entity_poly.pdbx_strand_id
1 'polypeptide(L)'
;MTMNRQRERGATLLVGMIMLLMMTLLAVTAFRINKNELQIVGNAQQKAQMLPAAQAAIEQTVSSTRFMTTPANAIASPCNGANTTCSDFNGDGASDVVVKVTPTCVSTQILPVGALDYADPNDAGCLINVGQDFGVVGATNNNSMCANMLWDIQAKATDTVRETQITVNQGAAIRAEAINPCP
;
A
#
# COMPACT_ATOMS: atom_id res chain seq x y z
N MET A 1 -10.16 61.13 -62.68
CA MET A 1 -10.66 60.95 -61.31
C MET A 1 -9.51 60.42 -60.47
N THR A 2 -8.87 61.28 -59.68
CA THR A 2 -7.65 60.97 -58.92
C THR A 2 -7.99 60.19 -57.65
N MET A 3 -7.53 58.94 -57.54
CA MET A 3 -7.72 58.12 -56.33
C MET A 3 -6.80 58.61 -55.22
N ASN A 4 -7.39 59.13 -54.16
CA ASN A 4 -6.71 59.60 -52.97
C ASN A 4 -6.20 58.39 -52.17
N ARG A 5 -4.90 58.10 -52.25
CA ARG A 5 -4.26 56.99 -51.53
C ARG A 5 -3.98 57.43 -50.10
N GLN A 6 -4.98 57.27 -49.22
CA GLN A 6 -4.81 57.51 -47.79
C GLN A 6 -3.73 56.58 -47.25
N ARG A 7 -2.74 57.17 -46.56
CA ARG A 7 -1.58 56.48 -46.01
C ARG A 7 -1.98 55.71 -44.75
N GLU A 8 -2.18 54.40 -44.91
CA GLU A 8 -2.26 53.33 -43.89
C GLU A 8 -0.97 53.18 -43.04
N ARG A 9 -0.33 54.28 -42.60
CA ARG A 9 0.95 54.22 -41.87
C ARG A 9 0.81 54.09 -40.35
N GLY A 10 -0.40 54.23 -39.80
CA GLY A 10 -0.66 54.09 -38.36
C GLY A 10 -1.25 52.74 -37.94
N ALA A 11 -2.05 52.11 -38.80
CA ALA A 11 -2.77 50.87 -38.46
C ALA A 11 -1.83 49.65 -38.32
N THR A 12 -0.77 49.57 -39.14
CA THR A 12 0.18 48.45 -39.11
C THR A 12 0.96 48.35 -37.81
N LEU A 13 1.30 49.47 -37.19
CA LEU A 13 2.06 49.53 -35.93
C LEU A 13 1.18 49.08 -34.75
N LEU A 14 -0.10 49.47 -34.76
CA LEU A 14 -1.08 49.07 -33.75
C LEU A 14 -1.41 47.57 -33.85
N VAL A 15 -1.62 47.05 -35.06
CA VAL A 15 -1.82 45.61 -35.30
C VAL A 15 -0.57 44.82 -34.91
N GLY A 16 0.62 45.33 -35.21
CA GLY A 16 1.90 44.72 -34.81
C GLY A 16 2.05 44.60 -33.29
N MET A 17 1.70 45.63 -32.53
CA MET A 17 1.73 45.59 -31.06
C MET A 17 0.70 44.62 -30.48
N ILE A 18 -0.51 44.57 -31.04
CA ILE A 18 -1.54 43.61 -30.60
C ILE A 18 -1.06 42.17 -30.85
N MET A 19 -0.50 41.89 -32.02
CA MET A 19 0.03 40.56 -32.36
C MET A 19 1.21 40.17 -31.47
N LEU A 20 2.12 41.09 -31.17
CA LEU A 20 3.23 40.87 -30.21
C LEU A 20 2.70 40.58 -28.80
N LEU A 21 1.67 41.30 -28.36
CA LEU A 21 1.06 41.12 -27.05
C LEU A 21 0.33 39.78 -26.96
N MET A 22 -0.35 39.36 -28.03
CA MET A 22 -0.97 38.02 -28.09
C MET A 22 0.08 36.90 -28.11
N MET A 23 1.15 37.03 -28.91
CA MET A 23 2.23 36.04 -28.93
C MET A 23 2.91 35.90 -27.57
N THR A 24 3.18 37.01 -26.87
CA THR A 24 3.78 36.97 -25.53
C THR A 24 2.84 36.35 -24.50
N LEU A 25 1.53 36.65 -24.55
CA LEU A 25 0.54 35.97 -23.72
C LEU A 25 0.52 34.46 -23.95
N LEU A 26 0.46 34.03 -25.22
CA LEU A 26 0.48 32.61 -25.59
C LEU A 26 1.75 31.90 -25.11
N ALA A 27 2.92 32.53 -25.29
CA ALA A 27 4.18 32.00 -24.83
C ALA A 27 4.22 31.84 -23.29
N VAL A 28 3.81 32.87 -22.55
CA VAL A 28 3.76 32.82 -21.07
C VAL A 28 2.79 31.75 -20.58
N THR A 29 1.62 31.60 -21.21
CA THR A 29 0.68 30.52 -20.87
C THR A 29 1.26 29.13 -21.15
N ALA A 30 1.95 28.92 -22.27
CA ALA A 30 2.60 27.65 -22.58
C ALA A 30 3.67 27.28 -21.53
N PHE A 31 4.50 28.24 -21.12
CA PHE A 31 5.49 28.01 -20.04
C PHE A 31 4.85 27.71 -18.69
N ARG A 32 3.69 28.30 -18.37
CA ARG A 32 2.96 28.00 -17.13
C ARG A 32 2.32 26.62 -17.15
N ILE A 33 1.76 26.18 -18.29
CA ILE A 33 1.17 24.84 -18.46
C ILE A 33 2.24 23.75 -18.26
N ASN A 34 3.41 23.90 -18.88
CA ASN A 34 4.51 22.94 -18.77
C ASN A 34 4.99 22.72 -17.32
N LYS A 35 4.90 23.75 -16.45
CA LYS A 35 5.30 23.61 -15.03
C LYS A 35 4.30 22.80 -14.20
N ASN A 36 3.01 22.90 -14.51
CA ASN A 36 1.97 22.14 -13.80
C ASN A 36 2.04 20.65 -14.16
N GLU A 37 2.30 20.31 -15.42
CA GLU A 37 2.44 18.93 -15.87
C GLU A 37 3.63 18.22 -15.20
N LEU A 38 4.76 18.92 -15.02
CA LEU A 38 5.94 18.36 -14.34
C LEU A 38 5.68 18.03 -12.87
N GLN A 39 4.87 18.82 -12.16
CA GLN A 39 4.51 18.52 -10.77
C GLN A 39 3.62 17.29 -10.66
N ILE A 40 2.68 17.11 -11.60
CA ILE A 40 1.78 15.95 -11.62
C ILE A 40 2.58 14.67 -11.91
N VAL A 41 3.45 14.70 -12.92
CA VAL A 41 4.29 13.55 -13.28
C VAL A 41 5.26 13.20 -12.15
N GLY A 42 5.84 14.19 -11.47
CA GLY A 42 6.71 13.94 -10.31
C GLY A 42 5.97 13.23 -9.17
N ASN A 43 4.78 13.69 -8.81
CA ASN A 43 3.96 13.04 -7.77
C ASN A 43 3.52 11.62 -8.18
N ALA A 44 3.22 11.41 -9.48
CA ALA A 44 2.87 10.10 -9.99
C ALA A 44 4.05 9.13 -9.96
N GLN A 45 5.25 9.60 -10.33
CA GLN A 45 6.49 8.81 -10.27
C GLN A 45 6.79 8.36 -8.84
N GLN A 46 6.64 9.24 -7.83
CA GLN A 46 6.83 8.86 -6.44
C GLN A 46 5.86 7.77 -5.99
N LYS A 47 4.58 7.91 -6.33
CA LYS A 47 3.58 6.87 -6.04
C LYS A 47 3.91 5.55 -6.73
N ALA A 48 4.42 5.60 -7.96
CA ALA A 48 4.83 4.43 -8.72
C ALA A 48 6.04 3.70 -8.11
N GLN A 49 6.88 4.38 -7.33
CA GLN A 49 7.98 3.77 -6.58
C GLN A 49 7.52 3.23 -5.22
N MET A 50 6.65 3.96 -4.53
CA MET A 50 6.18 3.54 -3.20
C MET A 50 5.27 2.31 -3.23
N LEU A 51 4.40 2.19 -4.25
CA LEU A 51 3.43 1.08 -4.34
C LEU A 51 4.09 -0.31 -4.41
N PRO A 52 5.06 -0.57 -5.32
CA PRO A 52 5.73 -1.85 -5.37
C PRO A 52 6.57 -2.11 -4.10
N ALA A 53 7.17 -1.07 -3.50
CA ALA A 53 7.89 -1.21 -2.23
C ALA A 53 6.94 -1.66 -1.10
N ALA A 54 5.75 -1.07 -1.02
CA ALA A 54 4.72 -1.47 -0.05
C ALA A 54 4.25 -2.91 -0.26
N GLN A 55 3.99 -3.30 -1.52
CA GLN A 55 3.59 -4.67 -1.87
C GLN A 55 4.70 -5.68 -1.53
N ALA A 56 5.95 -5.38 -1.88
CA ALA A 56 7.08 -6.25 -1.54
C ALA A 56 7.23 -6.45 -0.02
N ALA A 57 7.02 -5.40 0.77
CA ALA A 57 7.04 -5.50 2.23
C ALA A 57 5.90 -6.38 2.79
N ILE A 58 4.70 -6.30 2.19
CA ILE A 58 3.58 -7.17 2.53
C ILE A 58 3.90 -8.63 2.18
N GLU A 59 4.38 -8.90 0.96
CA GLU A 59 4.74 -10.25 0.53
C GLU A 59 5.84 -10.87 1.40
N GLN A 60 6.85 -10.08 1.78
CA GLN A 60 7.87 -10.51 2.74
C GLN A 60 7.27 -10.83 4.12
N THR A 61 6.24 -10.09 4.53
CA THR A 61 5.56 -10.33 5.81
C THR A 61 4.73 -11.61 5.76
N VAL A 62 3.90 -11.76 4.73
CA VAL A 62 2.99 -12.91 4.52
C VAL A 62 3.73 -14.21 4.24
N SER A 63 4.90 -14.14 3.59
CA SER A 63 5.74 -15.32 3.32
C SER A 63 6.35 -15.96 4.58
N SER A 64 6.15 -15.37 5.75
CA SER A 64 6.60 -15.91 7.03
C SER A 64 5.43 -16.03 8.02
N THR A 65 5.52 -16.92 9.01
CA THR A 65 4.52 -17.01 10.09
C THR A 65 4.74 -15.97 11.19
N ARG A 66 5.76 -15.10 11.06
CA ARG A 66 6.17 -14.16 12.11
C ARG A 66 5.12 -13.10 12.39
N PHE A 67 4.31 -12.73 11.40
CA PHE A 67 3.21 -11.79 11.61
C PHE A 67 2.19 -12.30 12.63
N MET A 68 2.11 -13.62 12.84
CA MET A 68 1.23 -14.25 13.81
C MET A 68 1.91 -14.45 15.17
N THR A 69 3.14 -14.95 15.16
CA THR A 69 3.84 -15.37 16.40
C THR A 69 4.55 -14.21 17.09
N THR A 70 5.03 -13.24 16.32
CA THR A 70 5.80 -12.08 16.79
C THR A 70 5.41 -10.84 15.98
N PRO A 71 4.15 -10.38 16.04
CA PRO A 71 3.65 -9.29 15.19
C PRO A 71 4.46 -8.00 15.31
N ALA A 72 5.04 -7.73 16.50
CA ALA A 72 5.92 -6.59 16.72
C ALA A 72 7.26 -6.68 15.95
N ASN A 73 7.66 -7.87 15.48
CA ASN A 73 8.89 -8.17 14.73
C ASN A 73 8.61 -9.20 13.60
N ALA A 74 7.57 -8.93 12.81
CA ALA A 74 7.11 -9.73 11.69
C ALA A 74 8.12 -9.78 10.53
N ILE A 75 8.89 -8.70 10.32
CA ILE A 75 9.98 -8.68 9.32
C ILE A 75 11.28 -9.16 9.97
N ALA A 76 11.88 -10.21 9.42
CA ALA A 76 13.08 -10.84 9.98
C ALA A 76 14.35 -9.97 9.88
N SER A 77 14.49 -9.20 8.80
CA SER A 77 15.67 -8.34 8.55
C SER A 77 15.24 -6.90 8.29
N PRO A 78 14.86 -6.15 9.33
CA PRO A 78 14.44 -4.77 9.16
C PRO A 78 15.62 -3.83 8.90
N CYS A 79 15.39 -2.75 8.14
CA CYS A 79 16.43 -1.76 7.85
C CYS A 79 16.57 -0.67 8.91
N ASN A 80 15.46 -0.19 9.49
CA ASN A 80 15.45 0.98 10.38
C ASN A 80 14.39 0.83 11.49
N GLY A 81 14.56 -0.21 12.31
CA GLY A 81 13.66 -0.56 13.41
C GLY A 81 12.63 -1.62 13.04
N ALA A 82 11.96 -2.18 14.04
CA ALA A 82 11.09 -3.33 13.85
C ALA A 82 9.99 -3.08 12.79
N ASN A 83 9.71 -4.12 11.98
CA ASN A 83 8.74 -4.10 10.89
C ASN A 83 8.98 -2.99 9.85
N THR A 84 10.24 -2.72 9.49
CA THR A 84 10.57 -1.78 8.42
C THR A 84 11.30 -2.44 7.26
N THR A 85 10.96 -2.06 6.04
CA THR A 85 11.77 -2.34 4.85
C THR A 85 12.16 -1.03 4.18
N CYS A 86 13.30 -1.04 3.50
CA CYS A 86 13.85 0.14 2.84
C CYS A 86 14.17 -0.22 1.41
N SER A 87 13.95 0.72 0.50
CA SER A 87 14.30 0.58 -0.91
C SER A 87 15.07 1.81 -1.36
N ASP A 88 16.20 1.57 -2.00
CA ASP A 88 17.02 2.55 -2.70
C ASP A 88 16.82 2.29 -4.21
N PHE A 89 16.15 3.21 -4.89
CA PHE A 89 15.83 3.10 -6.31
C PHE A 89 16.88 3.75 -7.21
N ASN A 90 17.68 4.69 -6.67
CA ASN A 90 18.66 5.45 -7.42
C ASN A 90 20.11 4.95 -7.24
N GLY A 91 20.33 4.06 -6.25
CA GLY A 91 21.61 3.43 -5.95
C GLY A 91 22.62 4.34 -5.24
N ASP A 92 22.18 5.43 -4.61
CA ASP A 92 23.07 6.40 -3.95
C ASP A 92 23.47 6.00 -2.52
N GLY A 93 22.93 4.89 -2.02
CA GLY A 93 23.21 4.37 -0.67
C GLY A 93 22.33 4.97 0.42
N ALA A 94 21.43 5.90 0.10
CA ALA A 94 20.36 6.36 0.96
C ALA A 94 19.04 5.66 0.59
N SER A 95 18.17 5.45 1.58
CA SER A 95 16.84 4.89 1.32
C SER A 95 15.91 5.96 0.77
N ASP A 96 15.36 5.73 -0.42
CA ASP A 96 14.35 6.60 -1.04
C ASP A 96 12.97 6.38 -0.42
N VAL A 97 12.61 5.11 -0.18
CA VAL A 97 11.31 4.72 0.38
C VAL A 97 11.52 3.84 1.60
N VAL A 98 10.89 4.22 2.70
CA VAL A 98 10.82 3.42 3.93
C VAL A 98 9.39 2.95 4.13
N VAL A 99 9.19 1.64 4.24
CA VAL A 99 7.89 1.02 4.47
C VAL A 99 7.83 0.51 5.90
N LYS A 100 6.83 0.94 6.66
CA LYS A 100 6.51 0.37 7.97
C LYS A 100 5.32 -0.56 7.84
N VAL A 101 5.48 -1.81 8.27
CA VAL A 101 4.42 -2.83 8.27
C VAL A 101 3.81 -2.95 9.67
N THR A 102 2.49 -3.08 9.75
CA THR A 102 1.75 -3.26 11.00
C THR A 102 0.72 -4.37 10.79
N PRO A 103 1.06 -5.62 11.15
CA PRO A 103 0.11 -6.71 11.13
C PRO A 103 -0.84 -6.59 12.33
N THR A 104 -2.14 -6.60 12.06
CA THR A 104 -3.18 -6.52 13.07
C THR A 104 -4.13 -7.69 12.91
N CYS A 105 -4.38 -8.41 13.99
CA CYS A 105 -5.37 -9.48 13.98
C CYS A 105 -6.77 -8.87 14.09
N VAL A 106 -7.60 -9.08 13.06
CA VAL A 106 -8.93 -8.46 12.94
C VAL A 106 -10.03 -9.37 13.45
N SER A 107 -9.90 -10.68 13.23
CA SER A 107 -10.92 -11.65 13.63
C SER A 107 -10.31 -13.00 13.94
N THR A 108 -10.85 -13.66 14.95
CA THR A 108 -10.56 -15.06 15.30
C THR A 108 -11.86 -15.83 15.37
N GLN A 109 -11.95 -16.92 14.61
CA GLN A 109 -13.11 -17.80 14.60
C GLN A 109 -12.66 -19.22 14.89
N ILE A 110 -13.03 -19.74 16.06
CA ILE A 110 -12.77 -21.14 16.43
C ILE A 110 -13.50 -22.05 15.46
N LEU A 111 -12.80 -23.07 14.95
CA LEU A 111 -13.42 -24.11 14.14
C LEU A 111 -14.05 -25.14 15.06
N PRO A 112 -15.34 -25.48 14.89
CA PRO A 112 -15.92 -26.62 15.58
C PRO A 112 -15.37 -27.92 15.00
N VAL A 113 -15.33 -28.98 15.81
CA VAL A 113 -14.88 -30.32 15.40
C VAL A 113 -15.69 -30.83 14.21
N GLY A 114 -16.99 -30.53 14.16
CA GLY A 114 -17.87 -30.92 13.06
C GLY A 114 -17.57 -30.22 11.72
N ALA A 115 -16.71 -29.20 11.70
CA ALA A 115 -16.23 -28.53 10.48
C ALA A 115 -14.85 -29.03 10.03
N LEU A 116 -14.29 -30.04 10.70
CA LEU A 116 -12.98 -30.63 10.41
C LEU A 116 -13.15 -32.03 9.81
N ASP A 117 -12.23 -32.40 8.93
CA ASP A 117 -12.17 -33.73 8.34
C ASP A 117 -11.12 -34.60 9.06
N TYR A 118 -11.56 -35.69 9.66
CA TYR A 118 -10.68 -36.66 10.33
C TYR A 118 -9.73 -37.38 9.37
N ALA A 119 -10.03 -37.40 8.07
CA ALA A 119 -9.18 -37.98 7.05
C ALA A 119 -8.12 -36.99 6.51
N ASP A 120 -8.25 -35.68 6.76
CA ASP A 120 -7.27 -34.68 6.34
C ASP A 120 -6.13 -34.59 7.37
N PRO A 121 -4.86 -34.90 6.99
CA PRO A 121 -3.71 -34.75 7.88
C PRO A 121 -3.53 -33.32 8.42
N ASN A 122 -4.00 -32.30 7.69
CA ASN A 122 -3.90 -30.90 8.13
C ASN A 122 -4.85 -30.59 9.30
N ASP A 123 -5.92 -31.37 9.46
CA ASP A 123 -6.94 -31.20 10.50
C ASP A 123 -6.64 -32.04 11.74
N ALA A 124 -5.82 -33.09 11.58
CA ALA A 124 -5.41 -33.96 12.68
C ALA A 124 -4.85 -33.16 13.88
N GLY A 125 -4.04 -32.13 13.63
CA GLY A 125 -3.48 -31.26 14.68
C GLY A 125 -4.55 -30.47 15.46
N CYS A 126 -5.65 -30.11 14.81
CA CYS A 126 -6.76 -29.39 15.42
C CYS A 126 -7.62 -30.28 16.33
N LEU A 127 -7.50 -31.60 16.18
CA LEU A 127 -8.30 -32.61 16.88
C LEU A 127 -7.58 -33.24 18.08
N ILE A 128 -6.26 -33.03 18.20
CA ILE A 128 -5.45 -33.55 19.31
C ILE A 128 -5.81 -32.79 20.60
N ASN A 129 -6.13 -33.53 21.68
CA ASN A 129 -6.55 -33.00 22.99
C ASN A 129 -7.88 -32.24 23.02
N VAL A 130 -8.73 -32.37 22.00
CA VAL A 130 -10.14 -31.97 22.15
C VAL A 130 -10.74 -32.88 23.23
N GLY A 131 -11.21 -32.29 24.33
CA GLY A 131 -11.85 -33.02 25.42
C GLY A 131 -13.04 -33.80 24.86
N GLN A 132 -12.91 -35.12 24.76
CA GLN A 132 -13.95 -36.00 24.25
C GLN A 132 -14.96 -36.24 25.37
N ASP A 133 -15.84 -35.27 25.66
CA ASP A 133 -17.03 -35.47 26.50
C ASP A 133 -18.11 -36.27 25.75
N PHE A 134 -17.70 -37.36 25.09
CA PHE A 134 -18.56 -38.22 24.30
C PHE A 134 -19.56 -38.90 25.23
N GLY A 135 -20.84 -38.54 25.10
CA GLY A 135 -21.95 -39.16 25.85
C GLY A 135 -22.40 -38.41 27.12
N VAL A 136 -21.86 -37.23 27.41
CA VAL A 136 -22.35 -36.39 28.52
C VAL A 136 -23.40 -35.41 28.00
N VAL A 137 -24.66 -35.64 28.35
CA VAL A 137 -25.77 -34.72 28.05
C VAL A 137 -25.51 -33.39 28.75
N GLY A 138 -25.25 -32.33 27.98
CA GLY A 138 -24.95 -30.98 28.48
C GLY A 138 -23.52 -30.49 28.31
N ALA A 139 -22.61 -31.28 27.70
CA ALA A 139 -21.26 -30.82 27.37
C ALA A 139 -21.28 -29.77 26.25
N THR A 140 -20.70 -28.60 26.52
CA THR A 140 -20.88 -27.36 25.72
C THR A 140 -19.75 -27.05 24.72
N ASN A 141 -18.74 -27.89 24.56
CA ASN A 141 -17.53 -27.53 23.79
C ASN A 141 -17.21 -28.51 22.65
N ASN A 142 -17.97 -28.43 21.56
CA ASN A 142 -17.61 -29.07 20.27
C ASN A 142 -16.53 -28.28 19.49
N ASN A 143 -15.64 -27.60 20.21
CA ASN A 143 -14.63 -26.71 19.63
C ASN A 143 -13.33 -27.47 19.39
N SER A 144 -12.71 -27.25 18.24
CA SER A 144 -11.37 -27.77 17.96
C SER A 144 -10.30 -26.89 18.59
N MET A 145 -9.05 -27.36 18.52
CA MET A 145 -7.87 -26.61 18.94
C MET A 145 -7.40 -25.59 17.89
N CYS A 146 -8.13 -25.40 16.79
CA CYS A 146 -7.79 -24.46 15.73
C CYS A 146 -8.84 -23.36 15.55
N ALA A 147 -8.37 -22.21 15.09
CA ALA A 147 -9.17 -21.07 14.70
C ALA A 147 -8.70 -20.53 13.34
N ASN A 148 -9.65 -20.06 12.54
CA ASN A 148 -9.36 -19.23 11.38
C ASN A 148 -9.13 -17.82 11.88
N MET A 149 -7.96 -17.27 11.57
CA MET A 149 -7.54 -15.94 11.92
C MET A 149 -7.48 -15.08 10.66
N LEU A 150 -8.10 -13.91 10.72
CA LEU A 150 -8.00 -12.89 9.69
C LEU A 150 -7.09 -11.78 10.19
N TRP A 151 -6.03 -11.52 9.42
CA TRP A 151 -5.06 -10.48 9.67
C TRP A 151 -5.20 -9.39 8.62
N ASP A 152 -5.15 -8.14 9.07
CA ASP A 152 -4.93 -6.97 8.21
C ASP A 152 -3.46 -6.56 8.32
N ILE A 153 -2.76 -6.62 7.19
CA ILE A 153 -1.36 -6.24 7.08
C ILE A 153 -1.33 -4.88 6.40
N GLN A 154 -1.16 -3.85 7.22
CA GLN A 154 -0.98 -2.49 6.76
C GLN A 154 0.49 -2.22 6.45
N ALA A 155 0.80 -1.79 5.23
CA ALA A 155 2.10 -1.27 4.84
C ALA A 155 1.99 0.22 4.52
N LYS A 156 2.67 1.04 5.33
CA LYS A 156 2.78 2.48 5.14
C LYS A 156 4.14 2.82 4.54
N ALA A 157 4.16 3.11 3.24
CA ALA A 157 5.35 3.57 2.54
C ALA A 157 5.49 5.09 2.65
N THR A 158 6.68 5.55 2.98
CA THR A 158 7.03 6.97 3.14
C THR A 158 8.25 7.28 2.29
N ASP A 159 8.13 8.29 1.42
CA ASP A 159 9.24 8.87 0.67
C ASP A 159 10.10 9.74 1.60
N THR A 160 11.41 9.55 1.62
CA THR A 160 12.33 10.23 2.54
C THR A 160 12.64 11.68 2.15
N VAL A 161 12.39 12.07 0.90
CA VAL A 161 12.70 13.40 0.36
C VAL A 161 11.51 14.34 0.47
N ARG A 162 10.30 13.85 0.15
CA ARG A 162 9.08 14.68 0.14
C ARG A 162 8.08 14.33 1.24
N GLU A 163 8.37 13.33 2.08
CA GLU A 163 7.50 12.85 3.16
C GLU A 163 6.10 12.41 2.67
N THR A 164 5.95 12.16 1.37
CA THR A 164 4.69 11.66 0.81
C THR A 164 4.47 10.24 1.29
N GLN A 165 3.22 9.93 1.61
CA GLN A 165 2.85 8.64 2.16
C GLN A 165 1.80 7.96 1.30
N ILE A 166 1.93 6.64 1.16
CA ILE A 166 0.85 5.78 0.72
C ILE A 166 0.66 4.67 1.75
N THR A 167 -0.56 4.18 1.85
CA THR A 167 -0.91 3.07 2.73
C THR A 167 -1.59 2.01 1.89
N VAL A 168 -1.09 0.78 2.00
CA VAL A 168 -1.65 -0.41 1.37
C VAL A 168 -2.04 -1.36 2.49
N ASN A 169 -3.28 -1.85 2.45
CA ASN A 169 -3.78 -2.85 3.39
C ASN A 169 -4.04 -4.14 2.62
N GLN A 170 -3.58 -5.26 3.16
CA GLN A 170 -3.85 -6.58 2.60
C GLN A 170 -4.36 -7.52 3.69
N GLY A 171 -5.47 -8.21 3.41
CA GLY A 171 -6.00 -9.25 4.26
C GLY A 171 -5.29 -10.58 4.04
N ALA A 172 -4.88 -11.24 5.12
CA ALA A 172 -4.34 -12.60 5.11
C ALA A 172 -5.17 -13.49 6.05
N ALA A 173 -5.69 -14.60 5.53
CA ALA A 173 -6.41 -15.59 6.31
C ALA A 173 -5.52 -16.81 6.55
N ILE A 174 -5.45 -17.26 7.79
CA ILE A 174 -4.63 -18.39 8.19
C ILE A 174 -5.29 -19.18 9.29
N ARG A 175 -5.12 -20.50 9.26
CA ARG A 175 -5.55 -21.39 10.33
C ARG A 175 -4.41 -21.58 11.31
N ALA A 176 -4.67 -21.34 12.59
CA ALA A 176 -3.71 -21.51 13.68
C ALA A 176 -4.37 -22.04 14.96
N GLU A 177 -3.57 -22.28 15.98
CA GLU A 177 -4.04 -22.71 17.29
C GLU A 177 -5.01 -21.71 17.94
N ALA A 178 -6.08 -22.22 18.54
CA ALA A 178 -7.14 -21.43 19.15
C ALA A 178 -6.78 -20.89 20.55
N ILE A 179 -5.69 -21.38 21.15
CA ILE A 179 -5.33 -21.12 22.55
C ILE A 179 -4.73 -19.70 22.72
N ASN A 180 -4.19 -19.12 21.64
CA ASN A 180 -3.67 -17.76 21.64
C ASN A 180 -4.25 -16.95 20.45
N PRO A 181 -5.56 -16.64 20.50
CA PRO A 181 -6.25 -16.00 19.39
C PRO A 181 -5.90 -14.50 19.38
N CYS A 182 -4.98 -14.11 18.50
CA CYS A 182 -4.40 -12.77 18.39
C CYS A 182 -3.49 -12.37 19.59
N PRO A 183 -2.18 -12.17 19.39
CA PRO A 183 -1.31 -11.48 20.35
C PRO A 183 -1.67 -10.00 20.57
#